data_AF-A0A3D5UT99-F1
#
_entry.id   AF-A0A3D5UT99-F1
#
_cell.length_a   1.000
_cell.length_b   1.000
_cell.length_c   1.000
_cell.angle_alpha   90.00
_cell.angle_beta   90.00
_cell.angle_gamma   90.00
#
_symmetry.space_group_name_H-M   'P 1'
#
loop_
_entity.id
_entity.type
_entity.pdbx_description
1 polymer ?
#
loop_
_entity_poly.entity_id
_entity_poly.type
_entity_poly.pdbx_seq_one_letter_code
_entity_poly.pdbx_strand_id
1 'polypeptide(L)'
;MTYLTWGDRPPETFFDGSRARILELQRDNGAIPWYDGGVIDPWNHTEAAMGLTVLGEIEHARRAFRYLTDTQLKDGSWWGQLGSAVPLDEEEQRFTG
;
A
#
# COMPACT_ATOMS: atom_id res chain seq x y z
N MET A 1 14.14 -20.44 11.33
CA MET A 1 14.27 -19.68 10.06
C MET A 1 13.85 -20.61 8.95
N THR A 2 12.73 -20.32 8.28
CA THR A 2 12.20 -21.19 7.22
C THR A 2 12.86 -20.81 5.90
N TYR A 3 13.62 -21.73 5.31
CA TYR A 3 14.19 -21.56 3.99
C TYR A 3 13.19 -22.10 2.97
N LEU A 4 12.61 -21.21 2.17
CA LEU A 4 11.73 -21.58 1.07
C LEU A 4 12.58 -21.87 -0.19
N THR A 5 12.21 -22.91 -0.90
CA THR A 5 12.75 -23.31 -2.20
C THR A 5 11.71 -23.08 -3.30
N TRP A 6 12.12 -23.26 -4.56
CA TRP A 6 11.22 -23.07 -5.69
C TRP A 6 10.03 -24.04 -5.62
N GLY A 7 8.82 -23.48 -5.66
CA GLY A 7 7.55 -24.23 -5.57
C GLY A 7 6.99 -24.36 -4.16
N ASP A 8 7.75 -23.98 -3.13
CA ASP A 8 7.23 -23.97 -1.77
C ASP A 8 6.15 -22.90 -1.61
N ARG A 9 5.09 -23.25 -0.87
CA ARG A 9 4.13 -22.26 -0.40
C ARG A 9 4.66 -21.65 0.89
N PRO A 10 4.59 -20.32 1.05
CA PRO A 10 4.86 -19.70 2.34
C PRO A 10 3.84 -20.24 3.38
N PRO A 11 4.20 -20.26 4.67
CA PRO A 11 3.25 -20.56 5.74
C PRO A 11 1.97 -19.71 5.59
N GLU A 12 0.81 -20.27 5.95
CA GLU A 12 -0.49 -19.60 5.73
C GLU A 12 -0.55 -18.20 6.35
N THR A 13 0.10 -18.01 7.51
CA THR A 13 0.11 -16.77 8.28
C THR A 13 1.33 -15.88 8.00
N PHE A 14 2.18 -16.24 7.03
CA PHE A 14 3.46 -15.57 6.80
C PHE A 14 3.31 -14.06 6.51
N PHE A 15 2.21 -13.68 5.87
CA PHE A 15 1.91 -12.29 5.51
C PHE A 15 0.88 -11.60 6.41
N ASP A 16 0.45 -12.21 7.52
CA ASP A 16 -0.61 -11.65 8.37
C ASP A 16 -0.26 -10.26 8.89
N GLY A 17 1.00 -10.01 9.25
CA GLY A 17 1.46 -8.69 9.67
C GLY A 17 1.35 -7.63 8.56
N SER A 18 1.79 -7.97 7.35
CA SER A 18 1.67 -7.08 6.19
C SER A 18 0.22 -6.82 5.81
N ARG A 19 -0.62 -7.87 5.83
CA ARG A 19 -2.06 -7.78 5.61
C ARG A 19 -2.71 -6.82 6.60
N ALA A 20 -2.48 -7.04 7.90
CA ALA A 20 -3.04 -6.23 8.96
C ALA A 20 -2.63 -4.75 8.81
N ARG A 21 -1.34 -4.49 8.50
CA ARG A 21 -0.85 -3.12 8.33
C ARG A 21 -1.49 -2.41 7.13
N ILE A 22 -1.64 -3.08 6.00
CA ILE A 22 -2.29 -2.49 4.82
C ILE A 22 -3.77 -2.17 5.12
N LEU A 23 -4.46 -3.10 5.80
CA LEU A 23 -5.87 -2.91 6.20
C LEU A 23 -6.04 -1.74 7.18
N GLU A 24 -5.14 -1.61 8.15
CA GLU A 24 -5.11 -0.51 9.12
C GLU A 24 -4.89 0.86 8.44
N LEU A 25 -3.99 0.92 7.46
CA LEU A 25 -3.69 2.16 6.73
C LEU A 25 -4.80 2.59 5.76
N GLN A 26 -5.65 1.66 5.32
CA GLN A 26 -6.67 1.97 4.34
C GLN A 26 -7.73 2.92 4.91
N ARG A 27 -7.82 4.11 4.31
CA ARG A 27 -8.82 5.14 4.63
C ARG A 27 -10.20 4.76 4.08
N ASP A 28 -11.25 5.38 4.61
CA ASP A 28 -12.65 5.14 4.21
C ASP A 28 -12.91 5.33 2.71
N ASN A 29 -12.19 6.26 2.07
CA ASN A 29 -12.27 6.51 0.64
C ASN A 29 -11.49 5.50 -0.22
N GLY A 30 -10.87 4.48 0.38
CA GLY A 30 -10.09 3.44 -0.30
C GLY A 30 -8.61 3.78 -0.49
N ALA A 31 -8.17 4.98 -0.12
CA ALA A 31 -6.75 5.34 -0.18
C ALA A 31 -5.92 4.52 0.81
N ILE A 32 -4.74 4.08 0.38
CA ILE A 32 -3.72 3.40 1.17
C ILE A 32 -2.45 4.28 1.11
N PRO A 33 -2.14 5.07 2.15
CA PRO A 33 -0.92 5.86 2.23
C PRO A 33 0.29 4.99 2.64
N TRP A 34 1.49 5.55 2.57
CA TRP A 34 2.72 4.87 2.98
C TRP A 34 2.73 4.47 4.46
N TYR A 35 2.20 5.35 5.31
CA TYR A 35 2.10 5.20 6.75
C TYR A 35 0.97 6.10 7.27
N ASP A 36 0.73 6.09 8.58
CA ASP A 36 -0.34 6.90 9.19
C ASP A 36 -0.07 8.40 8.99
N GLY A 37 -1.06 9.17 8.57
CA GLY A 37 -0.89 10.58 8.17
C GLY A 37 -0.05 10.80 6.89
N GLY A 38 0.53 9.74 6.31
CA GLY A 38 1.44 9.83 5.17
C GLY A 38 0.77 10.17 3.83
N VAL A 39 1.64 10.43 2.85
CA VAL A 39 1.27 10.70 1.46
C VAL A 39 0.72 9.48 0.74
N ILE A 40 -0.04 9.73 -0.33
CA ILE A 40 -0.53 8.70 -1.22
C ILE A 40 0.23 8.81 -2.54
N ASP A 41 1.02 7.77 -2.81
CA ASP A 41 1.68 7.55 -4.08
C ASP A 41 0.92 6.45 -4.85
N PRO A 42 0.50 6.70 -6.11
CA PRO A 42 -0.26 5.74 -6.90
C PRO A 42 0.44 4.39 -7.10
N TRP A 43 1.78 4.37 -7.15
CA TRP A 43 2.55 3.13 -7.33
C TRP A 43 2.48 2.26 -6.06
N ASN A 44 2.89 2.80 -4.91
CA ASN A 44 2.82 2.10 -3.64
C ASN A 44 1.39 1.66 -3.30
N HIS A 45 0.41 2.53 -3.58
CA HIS A 45 -1.01 2.23 -3.41
C HIS A 45 -1.44 1.02 -4.25
N THR A 46 -1.03 0.98 -5.53
CA THR A 46 -1.32 -0.13 -6.43
C THR A 46 -0.71 -1.44 -5.93
N GLU A 47 0.54 -1.42 -5.46
CA GLU A 47 1.21 -2.61 -4.90
C GLU A 47 0.49 -3.13 -3.66
N ALA A 48 0.01 -2.24 -2.79
CA ALA A 48 -0.80 -2.62 -1.63
C ALA A 48 -2.13 -3.25 -2.05
N ALA A 49 -2.81 -2.70 -3.07
CA ALA A 49 -4.05 -3.27 -3.62
C ALA A 49 -3.83 -4.67 -4.25
N MET A 50 -2.69 -4.87 -4.93
CA MET A 50 -2.28 -6.20 -5.43
C MET A 50 -2.03 -7.18 -4.29
N GLY A 51 -1.33 -6.75 -3.23
CA GLY A 51 -1.10 -7.55 -2.02
C GLY A 51 -2.40 -8.01 -1.38
N LEU A 52 -3.36 -7.09 -1.17
CA LEU A 52 -4.70 -7.43 -0.67
C LEU A 52 -5.40 -8.45 -1.57
N THR A 53 -5.29 -8.31 -2.89
CA THR A 53 -5.89 -9.24 -3.84
C THR A 53 -5.32 -10.65 -3.69
N VAL A 54 -3.99 -10.79 -3.64
CA VAL A 54 -3.31 -12.07 -3.46
C VAL A 54 -3.66 -12.73 -2.13
N LEU A 55 -3.90 -11.92 -1.08
CA LEU A 55 -4.25 -12.39 0.26
C LEU A 55 -5.75 -12.60 0.48
N GLY A 56 -6.58 -12.43 -0.55
CA GLY A 56 -8.03 -12.69 -0.50
C GLY A 56 -8.88 -11.55 0.07
N GLU A 57 -8.30 -10.37 0.31
CA GLU A 57 -8.98 -9.17 0.81
C GLU A 57 -9.70 -8.40 -0.32
N ILE A 58 -10.61 -9.09 -1.00
CA ILE A 58 -11.17 -8.64 -2.29
C ILE A 58 -11.94 -7.31 -2.18
N GLU A 59 -12.73 -7.10 -1.12
CA GLU A 59 -13.48 -5.86 -0.96
C GLU A 59 -12.59 -4.66 -0.65
N HIS A 60 -11.53 -4.86 0.15
CA HIS A 60 -10.53 -3.83 0.43
C HIS A 60 -9.73 -3.49 -0.85
N ALA A 61 -9.33 -4.49 -1.63
CA ALA A 61 -8.66 -4.29 -2.91
C ALA A 61 -9.55 -3.54 -3.90
N ARG A 62 -10.84 -3.86 -3.99
CA ARG A 62 -11.80 -3.15 -4.85
C ARG A 62 -11.93 -1.68 -4.48
N ARG A 63 -12.00 -1.35 -3.19
CA ARG A 63 -12.01 0.05 -2.73
C ARG A 63 -10.72 0.77 -3.13
N ALA A 64 -9.57 0.11 -3.00
CA ALA A 64 -8.29 0.66 -3.42
C ALA A 64 -8.27 0.96 -4.93
N PHE A 65 -8.63 0.01 -5.79
CA PHE A 65 -8.66 0.25 -7.23
C PHE A 65 -9.70 1.31 -7.65
N ARG A 66 -10.83 1.40 -6.94
CA ARG A 66 -11.80 2.50 -7.14
C ARG A 66 -11.18 3.87 -6.83
N TYR A 67 -10.45 4.00 -5.72
CA TYR A 67 -9.75 5.25 -5.40
C TYR A 67 -8.80 5.68 -6.54
N LEU A 68 -8.03 4.76 -7.11
CA LEU A 68 -7.17 5.07 -8.26
C LEU A 68 -8.00 5.50 -9.48
N THR A 69 -9.09 4.80 -9.78
CA THR A 69 -9.98 5.18 -10.89
C THR A 69 -10.57 6.58 -10.70
N ASP A 70 -11.03 6.90 -9.49
CA ASP A 70 -11.70 8.16 -9.16
C ASP A 70 -10.72 9.36 -9.12
N THR A 71 -9.42 9.10 -8.97
CA THR A 71 -8.38 10.13 -8.84
C THR A 71 -7.46 10.25 -10.06
N GLN A 72 -7.68 9.42 -11.09
CA GLN A 72 -6.90 9.46 -12.33
C GLN A 72 -7.18 10.77 -13.09
N LEU A 73 -6.12 11.40 -13.59
CA LEU A 73 -6.22 12.59 -14.43
C LEU A 73 -6.68 12.24 -15.84
N LYS A 74 -7.14 13.25 -16.58
CA LYS A 74 -7.69 13.07 -17.94
C LYS A 74 -6.71 12.47 -18.93
N ASP A 75 -5.42 12.64 -18.70
CA ASP A 75 -4.34 12.09 -19.54
C ASP A 75 -3.91 10.67 -19.11
N GLY A 76 -4.58 10.09 -18.11
CA GLY A 76 -4.28 8.76 -17.57
C GLY A 76 -3.22 8.75 -16.46
N SER A 77 -2.62 9.88 -16.14
CA SER A 77 -1.65 10.00 -15.04
C SER A 77 -2.35 10.18 -13.69
N TRP A 78 -1.56 10.24 -12.61
CA TRP A 78 -2.01 10.60 -11.27
C TRP A 78 -1.07 11.64 -10.67
N TRP A 79 -1.58 12.45 -9.75
CA TRP A 79 -0.72 13.26 -8.91
C TRP A 79 0.11 12.35 -8.00
N GLY A 80 1.42 12.27 -8.26
CA GLY A 80 2.36 11.67 -7.32
C GLY A 80 2.64 12.66 -6.21
N GLN A 81 2.16 12.40 -5.00
CA GLN A 81 2.84 12.94 -3.82
C GLN A 81 4.11 12.11 -3.61
N LEU A 82 5.09 12.34 -4.49
CA LEU A 82 6.41 11.75 -4.37
C LEU A 82 6.96 12.14 -2.99
N GLY A 83 7.47 11.18 -2.24
CA GLY A 83 8.01 11.37 -0.90
C GLY A 83 9.08 12.47 -0.77
N SER A 84 9.59 13.02 -1.88
CA SER A 84 10.40 14.25 -1.89
C SER A 84 9.66 15.50 -1.36
N ALA A 85 8.33 15.45 -1.26
CA ALA A 85 7.52 16.51 -0.65
C ALA A 85 7.30 16.32 0.86
N VAL A 86 7.73 15.20 1.44
CA VAL A 86 7.60 14.90 2.87
C VAL A 86 8.96 15.11 3.55
N PRO A 87 9.06 15.96 4.57
CA PRO A 87 10.32 16.14 5.29
C PRO A 87 10.77 14.81 5.91
N LEU A 88 11.98 14.37 5.56
CA LEU A 88 12.64 13.23 6.20
C LEU A 88 13.43 13.75 7.39
N ASP A 89 13.21 13.15 8.56
CA ASP A 89 14.15 13.26 9.66
C ASP A 89 15.40 12.44 9.30
N GLU A 90 16.51 13.14 9.04
CA GLU A 90 17.77 12.50 8.63
C GLU A 90 18.46 11.78 9.80
N GLU A 91 18.20 12.16 11.05
CA GLU A 91 18.77 11.49 12.23
C GLU A 91 18.04 10.18 12.52
N GLU A 92 16.71 10.19 12.48
CA GLU A 92 15.88 9.00 12.74
C GLU A 92 15.59 8.15 11.49
N GLN A 93 15.94 8.64 10.29
CA GLN A 93 15.65 8.02 8.99
C GLN A 93 14.15 7.70 8.83
N ARG A 94 13.29 8.63 9.25
CA ARG A 94 11.82 8.51 9.26
C ARG A 94 11.16 9.73 8.64
N PHE A 95 10.05 9.52 7.94
CA PHE A 95 9.23 10.63 7.45
C PHE A 95 8.51 11.30 8.62
N THR A 96 8.51 12.63 8.64
CA THR A 96 7.74 13.41 9.63
C THR A 96 6.43 13.87 8.98
N GLY A 97 5.31 13.45 9.55
CA GLY A 97 3.95 13.74 9.09
C GLY A 97 2.96 13.51 10.21
#